data_AF-A0A7C1BDR3-F1
#
_entry.id   AF-A0A7C1BDR3-F1
#
_cell.length_a   1.000
_cell.length_b   1.000
_cell.length_c   1.000
_cell.angle_alpha   90.00
_cell.angle_beta   90.00
_cell.angle_gamma   90.00
#
_symmetry.space_group_name_H-M   'P 1'
#
loop_
_entity.id
_entity.type
_entity.pdbx_description
1 polymer ?
#
loop_
_entity_poly.entity_id
_entity_poly.type
_entity_poly.pdbx_seq_one_letter_code
_entity_poly.pdbx_strand_id
1 'polypeptide(L)'
;MQSAFKIALGVFTITFGMIIIIFYPMPIVNFIYSLFDVDIPDPFYILVLGTDDAGEAGKDRTDFIGIVGLKIDEKKIFFMSIPRDLIVEDMVDGKVRKINAVYKKLGLKTLENIIEN
;
A
#
# COMPACT_ATOMS: atom_id res chain seq x y z
N MET A 1 -60.84 24.14 -12.46
CA MET A 1 -59.82 24.41 -11.42
C MET A 1 -59.21 23.13 -10.84
N GLN A 2 -60.00 22.13 -10.44
CA GLN A 2 -59.46 20.84 -9.91
C GLN A 2 -58.55 20.04 -10.86
N SER A 3 -58.82 20.03 -12.17
CA SER A 3 -58.00 19.26 -13.13
C SER A 3 -56.58 19.82 -13.28
N ALA A 4 -56.44 21.14 -13.41
CA ALA A 4 -55.15 21.82 -13.51
C ALA A 4 -54.28 21.60 -12.25
N PHE A 5 -54.90 21.58 -11.06
CA PHE A 5 -54.21 21.29 -9.81
C PHE A 5 -53.66 19.85 -9.76
N LYS A 6 -54.42 18.86 -10.23
CA LYS A 6 -53.95 17.46 -10.29
C LYS A 6 -52.78 17.28 -11.26
N ILE A 7 -52.81 17.96 -12.40
CA ILE A 7 -51.71 17.94 -13.39
C ILE A 7 -50.46 18.59 -12.80
N ALA A 8 -50.60 19.77 -12.19
CA ALA A 8 -49.48 20.46 -11.54
C ALA A 8 -48.85 19.61 -10.42
N LEU A 9 -49.68 18.96 -9.60
CA LEU A 9 -49.21 18.04 -8.56
C LEU A 9 -48.45 16.85 -9.15
N GLY A 10 -48.97 16.24 -10.23
CA GLY A 10 -48.31 15.13 -10.90
C GLY A 10 -46.94 15.51 -11.48
N VAL A 11 -46.86 16.67 -12.15
CA VAL A 11 -45.58 17.19 -12.67
C VAL A 11 -44.59 17.46 -11.54
N PHE A 12 -45.06 18.06 -10.45
CA PHE A 12 -44.22 18.31 -9.27
C PHE A 12 -43.67 17.00 -8.67
N THR A 13 -44.53 15.99 -8.47
CA THR A 13 -44.12 14.70 -7.90
C THR A 13 -43.09 13.99 -8.79
N ILE A 14 -43.29 13.99 -10.11
CA ILE A 14 -42.36 13.38 -11.06
C ILE A 14 -41.00 14.11 -11.04
N THR A 15 -41.02 15.44 -11.06
CA THR A 15 -39.81 16.26 -11.06
C THR A 15 -39.03 16.07 -9.75
N PHE A 16 -39.73 16.07 -8.61
CA PHE A 16 -39.14 15.84 -7.30
C PHE A 16 -38.56 14.42 -7.17
N GLY A 17 -39.26 13.41 -7.72
CA GLY A 17 -38.75 12.04 -7.79
C GLY A 17 -37.46 11.93 -8.61
N MET A 18 -37.37 12.62 -9.75
CA MET A 18 -36.14 12.65 -10.55
C MET A 18 -34.97 13.30 -9.80
N ILE A 19 -35.21 14.39 -9.07
CA ILE A 19 -34.18 15.03 -8.23
C ILE A 19 -33.66 14.04 -7.17
N ILE A 20 -34.55 13.32 -6.49
CA ILE A 20 -34.12 12.33 -5.49
C ILE A 20 -33.29 11.23 -6.15
N ILE A 21 -33.71 10.70 -7.30
CA ILE A 21 -32.96 9.63 -8.00
C ILE A 21 -31.56 10.10 -8.45
N ILE A 22 -31.40 11.37 -8.82
CA ILE A 22 -30.10 11.92 -9.26
C ILE A 22 -29.20 12.24 -8.07
N PHE A 23 -29.73 12.86 -7.02
CA PHE A 23 -28.93 13.37 -5.90
C PHE A 23 -28.71 12.36 -4.78
N TYR A 24 -29.61 11.39 -4.58
CA TYR A 24 -29.46 10.36 -3.56
C TYR A 24 -28.28 9.40 -3.77
N PRO A 25 -27.93 8.97 -5.00
CA PRO A 25 -26.77 8.08 -5.19
C PRO A 25 -25.43 8.83 -5.13
N MET A 26 -25.39 10.15 -5.32
CA MET A 26 -24.14 10.96 -5.27
C MET A 26 -23.28 10.69 -4.02
N PRO A 27 -23.81 10.73 -2.78
CA PRO A 27 -23.00 10.43 -1.60
C PRO A 27 -22.49 8.98 -1.56
N ILE A 28 -23.26 8.02 -2.07
CA ILE A 28 -22.85 6.61 -2.13
C ILE A 28 -21.74 6.43 -3.16
N VAL A 29 -21.87 7.06 -4.33
CA VAL A 29 -20.85 7.03 -5.38
C VAL A 29 -19.56 7.67 -4.89
N ASN A 30 -19.62 8.84 -4.27
CA ASN A 30 -18.44 9.51 -3.69
C ASN A 30 -17.79 8.68 -2.58
N PHE A 31 -18.60 8.03 -1.74
CA PHE A 31 -18.10 7.11 -0.71
C PHE A 31 -17.37 5.92 -1.34
N ILE A 32 -17.93 5.31 -2.38
CA ILE A 32 -17.28 4.21 -3.12
C ILE A 32 -15.96 4.70 -3.72
N TYR A 33 -15.93 5.87 -4.38
CA TYR A 33 -14.68 6.43 -4.91
C TYR A 33 -13.64 6.64 -3.80
N SER A 34 -14.05 7.18 -2.65
CA SER A 34 -13.13 7.38 -1.52
C SER A 34 -12.56 6.09 -0.91
N LEU A 35 -13.23 4.95 -1.09
CA LEU A 35 -12.71 3.65 -0.67
C LEU A 35 -11.63 3.12 -1.61
N PHE A 36 -11.63 3.56 -2.88
CA PHE A 36 -10.69 3.11 -3.90
C PHE A 36 -9.62 4.15 -4.27
N ASP A 37 -9.78 5.40 -3.83
CA ASP A 37 -8.80 6.48 -3.98
C ASP A 37 -7.69 6.34 -2.93
N VAL A 38 -6.94 5.23 -3.04
CA VAL A 38 -5.72 5.02 -2.28
C VAL A 38 -4.60 5.65 -3.09
N ASP A 39 -4.12 6.81 -2.65
CA ASP A 39 -2.93 7.44 -3.22
C ASP A 39 -1.71 6.57 -2.89
N ILE A 40 -1.24 5.81 -3.88
CA ILE A 40 -0.03 4.99 -3.77
C ILE A 40 1.11 5.88 -4.24
N PRO A 41 2.11 6.19 -3.37
CA PRO A 41 3.23 7.01 -3.77
C PRO A 41 3.97 6.41 -4.97
N ASP A 42 4.35 7.26 -5.93
CA ASP A 42 5.09 6.86 -7.14
C ASP A 42 6.41 7.63 -7.26
N PRO A 43 7.60 6.97 -7.25
CA PRO A 43 7.81 5.54 -7.11
C PRO A 43 7.64 5.03 -5.67
N PHE A 44 7.25 3.77 -5.51
CA PHE A 44 7.31 3.07 -4.23
C PHE A 44 8.23 1.86 -4.29
N TYR A 45 8.82 1.52 -3.14
CA TYR A 45 9.77 0.43 -3.00
C TYR A 45 9.26 -0.59 -1.98
N ILE A 46 9.39 -1.87 -2.32
CA ILE A 46 9.02 -3.00 -1.47
C ILE A 46 10.30 -3.75 -1.10
N LEU A 47 10.58 -3.87 0.19
CA LEU A 47 11.61 -4.77 0.69
C LEU A 47 11.07 -6.21 0.72
N VAL A 48 11.74 -7.11 -0.01
CA VAL A 48 11.39 -8.52 -0.12
C VAL A 48 12.42 -9.34 0.66
N LEU A 49 11.95 -10.09 1.66
CA LEU A 49 12.76 -10.95 2.50
C LEU A 49 12.32 -12.40 2.33
N GLY A 50 13.24 -13.28 1.96
CA GLY A 50 13.05 -14.73 2.01
C GLY A 50 13.67 -15.26 3.29
N THR A 51 12.85 -15.70 4.24
CA THR A 51 13.27 -16.33 5.50
C THR A 51 13.08 -17.83 5.40
N ASP A 52 14.07 -18.60 5.89
CA ASP A 52 13.90 -20.03 6.11
C ASP A 52 13.49 -20.25 7.57
N ASP A 53 12.29 -20.80 7.78
CA ASP A 53 11.78 -21.20 9.10
C ASP A 53 12.43 -22.54 9.46
N ALA A 54 13.61 -22.48 10.06
CA ALA A 54 14.22 -23.66 10.65
C ALA A 54 13.51 -23.92 11.98
N GLY A 55 12.44 -24.73 11.92
CA GLY A 55 11.67 -25.17 13.07
C GLY A 55 12.56 -25.57 14.25
N GLU A 56 12.22 -25.02 15.42
CA GLU A 56 12.87 -25.21 16.73
C GLU A 56 14.30 -24.66 16.87
N ALA A 57 14.47 -23.77 17.87
CA ALA A 57 15.74 -23.25 18.39
C ALA A 57 16.54 -22.27 17.49
N GLY A 58 15.94 -21.12 17.18
CA GLY A 58 16.67 -19.85 17.06
C GLY A 58 17.66 -19.74 15.89
N LYS A 59 17.36 -20.35 14.74
CA LYS A 59 18.24 -20.37 13.56
C LYS A 59 17.63 -19.82 12.27
N ASP A 60 16.60 -19.00 12.33
CA ASP A 60 16.07 -18.37 11.11
C ASP A 60 17.13 -17.46 10.48
N ARG A 61 17.44 -17.76 9.22
CA ARG A 61 18.34 -16.99 8.36
C ARG A 61 17.50 -16.37 7.26
N THR A 62 17.77 -15.11 6.95
CA THR A 62 17.27 -14.51 5.71
C THR A 62 18.16 -14.97 4.58
N ASP A 63 17.65 -15.84 3.72
CA ASP A 63 18.37 -16.38 2.57
C ASP A 63 18.28 -15.48 1.35
N PHE A 64 17.26 -14.62 1.30
CA PHE A 64 17.09 -13.66 0.23
C PHE A 64 16.72 -12.27 0.76
N ILE A 65 17.42 -11.24 0.28
CA ILE A 65 17.10 -9.83 0.52
C ILE A 65 17.07 -9.15 -0.84
N GLY A 66 15.99 -8.44 -1.14
CA GLY A 66 15.89 -7.66 -2.37
C GLY A 66 14.91 -6.50 -2.25
N ILE A 67 15.03 -5.55 -3.15
CA ILE A 67 14.14 -4.39 -3.25
C ILE A 67 13.46 -4.43 -4.61
N VAL A 68 12.14 -4.29 -4.61
CA VAL A 68 11.34 -4.09 -5.82
C VAL A 68 10.91 -2.63 -5.84
N GLY A 69 11.38 -1.87 -6.82
CA GLY A 69 10.91 -0.52 -7.10
C GLY A 69 9.83 -0.54 -8.17
N LEU A 70 8.69 0.08 -7.90
CA LEU A 70 7.58 0.18 -8.82
C LEU A 70 7.38 1.65 -9.18
N LYS A 71 7.49 1.95 -10.48
CA LYS A 71 7.20 3.26 -11.04
C LYS A 71 5.93 3.18 -11.88
N ILE A 72 4.79 3.50 -11.28
CA ILE A 72 3.45 3.24 -11.83
C ILE A 72 3.23 4.08 -13.10
N ASP A 73 3.53 5.37 -13.06
CA ASP A 73 3.33 6.32 -14.16
C ASP A 73 4.16 5.96 -15.39
N GLU A 74 5.38 5.47 -15.16
CA GLU A 74 6.28 5.04 -16.24
C GLU A 74 6.08 3.59 -16.66
N LYS A 75 5.22 2.83 -15.97
CA LYS A 75 5.03 1.38 -16.14
C LYS A 75 6.35 0.61 -16.06
N LYS A 76 7.24 1.02 -15.16
CA LYS A 76 8.55 0.39 -14.97
C LYS A 76 8.61 -0.34 -13.65
N ILE A 77 9.23 -1.51 -13.69
CA ILE A 77 9.55 -2.32 -12.53
C ILE A 77 11.06 -2.45 -12.47
N PHE A 78 11.63 -2.13 -11.32
CA PHE A 78 13.03 -2.31 -11.02
C PHE A 78 13.16 -3.35 -9.90
N PHE A 79 14.17 -4.21 -10.01
CA PHE A 79 14.48 -5.20 -9.00
C PHE A 79 15.97 -5.18 -8.72
N MET A 80 16.31 -5.07 -7.43
CA MET A 80 17.68 -5.15 -6.95
C MET A 80 17.77 -6.26 -5.92
N SER A 81 18.64 -7.24 -6.16
CA SER A 81 19.01 -8.20 -5.13
C SER A 81 20.15 -7.64 -4.30
N ILE A 82 20.01 -7.74 -2.98
CA ILE A 82 21.08 -7.39 -2.03
C ILE A 82 21.77 -8.70 -1.64
N PRO A 83 23.09 -8.83 -1.86
CA PRO A 83 23.82 -10.02 -1.46
C PRO A 83 23.70 -10.26 0.06
N ARG A 84 23.20 -11.42 0.47
CA ARG A 84 22.98 -11.76 1.90
C ARG A 84 24.26 -11.70 2.76
N ASP A 85 25.41 -11.89 2.12
CA ASP A 85 26.73 -11.91 2.73
C ASP A 85 27.40 -10.53 2.71
N LEU A 86 26.70 -9.49 2.21
CA LEU A 86 27.17 -8.11 2.22
C LEU A 86 27.57 -7.73 3.65
N ILE A 87 28.78 -7.20 3.77
CA ILE A 87 29.33 -6.76 5.04
C ILE A 87 28.86 -5.32 5.27
N VAL A 88 28.11 -5.11 6.34
CA VAL A 88 27.54 -3.83 6.72
C VAL A 88 27.99 -3.47 8.13
N GLU A 89 28.12 -2.17 8.39
CA GLU A 89 28.38 -1.65 9.72
C GLU A 89 27.05 -1.51 10.46
N ASP A 90 26.97 -2.10 11.64
CA ASP A 90 25.83 -1.95 12.53
C ASP A 90 25.84 -0.54 13.13
N MET A 91 24.83 0.27 12.81
CA MET A 91 24.70 1.62 13.35
C MET A 91 24.40 1.65 14.87
N VAL A 92 24.05 0.52 15.49
CA VAL A 92 23.74 0.42 16.92
C VAL A 92 25.00 0.19 17.75
N ASP A 93 25.91 -0.67 17.31
CA ASP A 93 27.12 -1.05 18.07
C ASP A 93 28.45 -0.83 17.34
N GLY A 94 28.42 -0.26 16.13
CA GLY A 94 29.59 0.00 15.29
C GLY A 94 30.27 -1.27 14.78
N LYS A 95 29.67 -2.45 14.96
CA LYS A 95 30.30 -3.72 14.57
C LYS A 95 29.95 -4.09 13.15
N VAL A 96 30.98 -4.53 12.45
CA VAL A 96 30.88 -5.07 11.11
C VAL A 96 30.26 -6.48 11.15
N ARG A 97 29.18 -6.70 10.40
CA ARG A 97 28.49 -8.00 10.32
C ARG A 97 27.88 -8.21 8.93
N LYS A 98 27.51 -9.46 8.63
CA LYS A 98 26.75 -9.77 7.41
C LYS A 98 25.33 -9.22 7.52
N ILE A 99 24.80 -8.67 6.43
CA ILE A 99 23.48 -8.05 6.41
C ILE A 99 22.35 -9.03 6.77
N ASN A 100 22.46 -10.32 6.40
CA ASN A 100 21.48 -11.33 6.81
C ASN A 100 21.42 -11.57 8.33
N ALA A 101 22.48 -11.24 9.07
CA ALA A 101 22.49 -11.34 10.52
C ALA A 101 21.86 -10.11 11.20
N VAL A 102 21.74 -8.98 10.50
CA VAL A 102 21.11 -7.75 10.99
C VAL A 102 19.63 -8.00 11.26
N TYR A 103 18.90 -8.51 10.25
CA TYR A 103 17.47 -8.84 10.38
C TYR A 103 17.20 -9.70 11.61
N LYS A 104 18.01 -10.75 11.81
CA LYS A 104 17.89 -11.66 12.94
C LYS A 104 18.18 -11.02 14.29
N LYS A 105 19.29 -10.28 14.40
CA LYS A 105 19.79 -9.80 15.69
C LYS A 105 19.16 -8.49 16.15
N LEU A 106 18.79 -7.65 15.21
CA LEU A 106 18.41 -6.25 15.44
C LEU A 106 17.01 -5.94 14.91
N GLY A 107 16.43 -6.85 14.12
CA GLY A 107 15.08 -6.73 13.59
C GLY A 107 15.00 -6.02 12.24
N LEU A 108 13.78 -5.93 11.72
CA LEU A 108 13.47 -5.33 10.42
C LEU A 108 13.85 -3.85 10.35
N LYS A 109 13.55 -3.06 11.39
CA LYS A 109 13.78 -1.62 11.40
C LYS A 109 15.25 -1.24 11.25
N THR A 110 16.15 -1.98 11.88
CA THR A 110 17.59 -1.75 11.73
C THR A 110 18.07 -2.16 10.33
N LEU A 111 17.50 -3.22 9.75
CA LEU A 111 17.78 -3.60 8.38
C LEU A 111 17.33 -2.51 7.39
N GLU A 112 16.11 -1.98 7.55
CA GLU A 112 15.59 -0.87 6.74
C GLU A 112 16.52 0.34 6.80
N ASN A 113 16.90 0.78 8.00
CA ASN A 113 17.85 1.89 8.17
C ASN A 113 19.20 1.64 7.49
N ILE A 114 19.73 0.41 7.51
CA ILE A 114 21.00 0.09 6.84
C ILE A 114 20.85 0.09 5.31
N ILE A 115 19.68 -0.30 4.79
CA ILE A 115 19.40 -0.35 3.36
C ILE A 115 19.16 1.05 2.78
N GLU A 116 18.56 1.95 3.57
CA GLU A 116 18.24 3.31 3.15
C GLU A 116 19.46 4.27 3.13
N ASN A 117 20.58 3.89 3.74
CA ASN A 117 21.81 4.70 3.82
C ASN A 117 22.91 4.19 2.88
#